data_AF-A0A139HRU5-F1
#
_entry.id   AF-A0A139HRU5-F1
#
_cell.length_a   1.000
_cell.length_b   1.000
_cell.length_c   1.000
_cell.angle_alpha   90.00
_cell.angle_beta   90.00
_cell.angle_gamma   90.00
#
_symmetry.space_group_name_H-M   'P 1'
#
loop_
_entity.id
_entity.type
_entity.pdbx_description
1 polymer ?
#
loop_
_entity_poly.entity_id
_entity_poly.type
_entity_poly.pdbx_seq_one_letter_code
_entity_poly.pdbx_strand_id
1 'polypeptide(L)'
;MAGGNSMDAASYLKKHGWKGDGHSLDPSSRGIKKPLLVSKKVDVLGVGLNKHAAVSDQWWMRAFDQGLKDLGTGKTNALTNVREHGMFAGGLYGRFVKGEGVAGTFAEDASPKRKRGDGEEDGVDVNKKQKVNVEHAEAQRLKKGVDEQVEAFVAEAQHRGVLDVGGKKPTRSDVSPVTVYGEAAVQQVFKQAGLNIEGNTAQSSTKEQKYGREKQLRELKRAAKSFITFQLSNVERKQIEAYEASVKKGRKSERILKDAGRAALEAEKIAAKEAKALRKKEKREKKLAARLQDNEDSVCGTDEAKESIPASKLAKYEVKAAAKGISVQQYIRNREERKAVKASQDSTASLTPGSAFVVDTDGDAALMSVSAQLPPGEHVVDSEGSIRFTVDPNVPVPLDPAIWDGIKVKTLPKSVREARRKWMENQRQARSAGKTRKSADRSKGEKRLEKIEKLCIRILVESRKARGSGTATIDGLENVPLIKVEAKAEGPFSKQEMGLARTVARRVLKAQKRTDEGNGKKRGKKEKRQR
;
A
#
# COMPACT_ATOMS: atom_id res chain seq x y z
N MET A 1 50.63 -26.53 15.90
CA MET A 1 50.99 -25.56 14.84
C MET A 1 51.12 -26.33 13.52
N ALA A 2 50.01 -26.53 12.80
CA ALA A 2 50.02 -27.22 11.51
C ALA A 2 50.16 -26.16 10.40
N GLY A 3 51.38 -25.96 9.90
CA GLY A 3 51.64 -25.10 8.75
C GLY A 3 51.20 -25.79 7.47
N GLY A 4 50.01 -25.45 6.98
CA GLY A 4 49.56 -25.90 5.66
C GLY A 4 50.37 -25.20 4.57
N ASN A 5 51.14 -25.97 3.81
CA ASN A 5 51.78 -25.53 2.57
C ASN A 5 50.69 -25.10 1.57
N SER A 6 50.37 -23.82 1.49
CA SER A 6 49.51 -23.31 0.42
C SER A 6 50.27 -23.42 -0.90
N MET A 7 49.75 -24.22 -1.83
CA MET A 7 50.30 -24.34 -3.19
C MET A 7 50.37 -22.95 -3.83
N ASP A 8 51.58 -22.51 -4.15
CA ASP A 8 51.79 -21.24 -4.84
C ASP A 8 51.36 -21.39 -6.31
N ALA A 9 50.11 -21.00 -6.58
CA ALA A 9 49.49 -21.09 -7.90
C ALA A 9 50.29 -20.31 -8.96
N ALA A 10 50.97 -19.23 -8.57
CA ALA A 10 51.74 -18.43 -9.51
C ALA A 10 52.99 -19.16 -9.98
N SER A 11 53.71 -19.86 -9.10
CA SER A 11 54.84 -20.68 -9.50
C SER A 11 54.42 -21.92 -10.29
N TYR A 12 53.27 -22.53 -9.96
CA TYR A 12 52.72 -23.63 -10.76
C TYR A 12 52.37 -23.20 -12.19
N LEU A 13 51.69 -22.06 -12.35
CA LEU A 13 51.31 -21.55 -13.67
C LEU A 13 52.52 -21.08 -14.49
N LYS A 14 53.54 -20.49 -13.84
CA LYS A 14 54.82 -20.17 -14.50
C LYS A 14 55.53 -21.39 -15.06
N LYS A 15 55.50 -22.53 -14.35
CA LYS A 15 56.02 -23.81 -14.87
C LYS A 15 55.28 -24.28 -16.12
N HIS A 16 53.98 -23.98 -16.23
CA HIS A 16 53.15 -24.29 -17.40
C HIS A 16 53.16 -23.18 -18.47
N GLY A 17 54.20 -22.32 -18.47
CA GLY A 17 54.41 -21.33 -19.53
C GLY A 17 53.66 -20.02 -19.36
N TRP A 18 53.02 -19.78 -18.21
CA TRP A 18 52.38 -18.50 -17.94
C TRP A 18 53.44 -17.40 -17.69
N LYS A 19 53.44 -16.37 -18.53
CA LYS A 19 54.40 -15.26 -18.47
C LYS A 19 54.00 -14.16 -17.45
N GLY A 20 52.89 -14.33 -16.73
CA GLY A 20 52.40 -13.39 -15.71
C GLY A 20 51.21 -12.56 -16.17
N ASP A 21 50.80 -11.60 -15.32
CA ASP A 21 49.62 -10.77 -15.57
C ASP A 21 49.68 -10.07 -16.94
N GLY A 22 48.57 -10.14 -17.66
CA GLY A 22 48.45 -9.59 -19.00
C GLY A 22 48.86 -10.53 -20.13
N HIS A 23 49.32 -11.75 -19.84
CA HIS A 23 49.63 -12.77 -20.85
C HIS A 23 48.71 -13.98 -20.70
N SER A 24 48.10 -14.40 -21.81
CA SER A 24 47.35 -15.66 -21.88
C SER A 24 48.31 -16.86 -21.83
N LEU A 25 47.83 -18.01 -21.36
CA LEU A 25 48.53 -19.30 -21.45
C LEU A 25 48.65 -19.85 -22.89
N ASP A 26 47.97 -19.24 -23.87
CA ASP A 26 48.12 -19.57 -25.29
C ASP A 26 49.54 -19.18 -25.79
N PRO A 27 50.27 -20.05 -26.51
CA PRO A 27 51.56 -19.73 -27.14
C PRO A 27 51.51 -18.48 -28.03
N SER A 28 50.33 -18.11 -28.51
CA SER A 28 50.11 -16.93 -29.36
C SER A 28 50.19 -15.59 -28.60
N SER A 29 50.37 -15.58 -27.27
CA SER A 29 50.57 -14.38 -26.45
C SER A 29 49.53 -13.25 -26.66
N ARG A 30 48.26 -13.61 -26.87
CA ARG A 30 47.15 -12.67 -27.14
C ARG A 30 46.56 -12.01 -25.89
N GLY A 31 47.28 -12.03 -24.77
CA GLY A 31 46.83 -11.40 -23.53
C GLY A 31 46.89 -9.87 -23.62
N ILE A 32 45.86 -9.19 -23.11
CA ILE A 32 45.86 -7.73 -23.01
C ILE A 32 46.36 -7.35 -21.61
N LYS A 33 47.49 -6.64 -21.53
CA LYS A 33 48.11 -6.20 -20.26
C LYS A 33 47.22 -5.27 -19.42
N LYS A 34 46.25 -4.61 -20.05
CA LYS A 34 45.26 -3.76 -19.39
C LYS A 34 43.87 -4.28 -19.74
N PRO A 35 43.01 -4.62 -18.76
CA PRO A 35 41.64 -5.02 -19.06
C PRO A 35 40.95 -3.89 -19.82
N LEU A 36 40.13 -4.24 -20.82
CA LEU A 36 39.38 -3.26 -21.62
C LEU A 36 38.52 -2.41 -20.67
N LEU A 37 38.88 -1.14 -20.52
CA LEU A 37 38.09 -0.16 -19.79
C LEU A 37 36.92 0.26 -20.68
N VAL A 38 35.86 -0.56 -20.70
CA VAL A 38 34.60 -0.18 -21.32
C VAL A 38 33.97 0.89 -20.43
N SER A 39 33.88 2.13 -20.93
CA SER A 39 33.18 3.21 -20.23
C SER A 39 31.72 2.80 -20.07
N LYS A 40 31.32 2.44 -18.84
CA LYS A 40 29.93 2.11 -18.54
C LYS A 40 29.12 3.40 -18.64
N LYS A 41 28.43 3.60 -19.75
CA LYS A 41 27.44 4.67 -19.89
C LYS A 41 26.30 4.35 -18.92
N VAL A 42 26.27 5.06 -17.79
CA VAL A 42 25.19 4.92 -16.80
C VAL A 42 24.04 5.79 -17.29
N ASP A 43 23.17 5.22 -18.13
CA ASP A 43 21.97 5.94 -18.58
C ASP A 43 21.04 6.20 -17.38
N VAL A 44 20.86 7.48 -17.04
CA VAL A 44 20.08 7.99 -15.89
C VAL A 44 18.55 7.87 -16.11
N LEU A 45 18.12 7.13 -17.13
CA LEU A 45 16.71 7.06 -17.56
C LEU A 45 16.09 5.65 -17.42
N GLY A 46 16.84 4.69 -16.88
CA GLY A 46 16.35 3.33 -16.64
C GLY A 46 15.65 3.16 -15.29
N VAL A 47 14.63 2.30 -15.25
CA VAL A 47 13.91 1.86 -14.05
C VAL A 47 14.87 1.05 -13.15
N GLY A 48 15.72 1.74 -12.40
CA GLY A 48 16.78 1.14 -11.57
C GLY A 48 17.62 2.12 -10.76
N LEU A 49 17.33 3.43 -10.82
CA LEU A 49 18.13 4.48 -10.15
C LEU A 49 17.85 4.70 -8.67
N ASN A 50 16.92 3.97 -8.07
CA ASN A 50 16.87 3.93 -6.62
C ASN A 50 17.96 2.97 -6.13
N LYS A 51 19.17 3.48 -5.88
CA LYS A 51 20.24 2.75 -5.16
C LYS A 51 19.74 2.21 -3.80
N HIS A 52 18.71 2.84 -3.23
CA HIS A 52 18.01 2.37 -2.03
C HIS A 52 16.94 1.31 -2.29
N ALA A 53 16.47 1.12 -3.53
CA ALA A 53 15.54 0.04 -3.89
C ALA A 53 16.24 -1.31 -4.03
N ALA A 54 17.46 -1.34 -4.57
CA ALA A 54 18.29 -2.56 -4.56
C ALA A 54 18.62 -3.03 -3.13
N VAL A 55 18.72 -2.11 -2.16
CA VAL A 55 18.85 -2.43 -0.73
C VAL A 55 17.49 -2.82 -0.11
N SER A 56 16.36 -2.38 -0.67
CA SER A 56 15.03 -2.87 -0.28
C SER A 56 14.72 -4.27 -0.82
N ASP A 57 15.37 -4.68 -1.91
CA ASP A 57 15.29 -6.05 -2.45
C ASP A 57 16.12 -7.06 -1.62
N GLN A 58 17.00 -6.58 -0.73
CA GLN A 58 17.68 -7.41 0.27
C GLN A 58 16.83 -7.61 1.54
N TRP A 59 15.50 -7.65 1.39
CA TRP A 59 14.59 -7.97 2.49
C TRP A 59 14.89 -9.35 3.10
N TRP A 60 15.44 -10.28 2.32
CA TRP A 60 15.87 -11.60 2.77
C TRP A 60 17.12 -11.56 3.67
N MET A 61 18.10 -10.70 3.39
CA MET A 61 19.27 -10.48 4.27
C MET A 61 18.82 -9.90 5.62
N ARG A 62 17.90 -8.94 5.59
CA ARG A 62 17.32 -8.37 6.82
C ARG A 62 16.51 -9.40 7.60
N ALA A 63 15.70 -10.21 6.93
CA ALA A 63 14.94 -11.28 7.58
C ALA A 63 15.86 -12.35 8.19
N PHE A 64 16.99 -12.67 7.53
CA PHE A 64 18.00 -13.59 8.03
C PHE A 64 18.77 -13.02 9.23
N ASP A 65 19.22 -11.77 9.16
CA ASP A 65 19.89 -11.07 10.27
C ASP A 65 18.97 -10.91 11.48
N GLN A 66 17.68 -10.63 11.26
CA GLN A 66 16.66 -10.60 12.32
C GLN A 66 16.50 -12.01 12.93
N GLY A 67 16.45 -13.04 12.08
CA GLY A 67 16.45 -14.44 12.46
C GLY A 67 17.61 -14.84 13.37
N LEU A 68 18.83 -14.39 13.05
CA LEU A 68 20.03 -14.62 13.86
C LEU A 68 20.03 -13.82 15.16
N LYS A 69 19.47 -12.61 15.18
CA LYS A 69 19.42 -11.78 16.40
C LYS A 69 18.45 -12.28 17.45
N ASP A 70 17.34 -12.89 17.04
CA ASP A 70 16.39 -13.45 18.02
C ASP A 70 16.68 -14.92 18.37
N LEU A 71 17.64 -15.56 17.68
CA LEU A 71 18.15 -16.89 18.02
C LEU A 71 18.78 -16.86 19.42
N GLY A 72 18.12 -17.49 20.40
CA GLY A 72 18.53 -17.51 21.82
C GLY A 72 17.73 -16.58 22.74
N THR A 73 16.83 -15.74 22.21
CA THR A 73 16.01 -14.80 23.02
C THR A 73 14.64 -15.35 23.43
N GLY A 74 14.34 -16.61 23.11
CA GLY A 74 13.05 -17.26 23.43
C GLY A 74 11.85 -16.78 22.60
N LYS A 75 12.05 -15.91 21.61
CA LYS A 75 10.99 -15.44 20.70
C LYS A 75 10.82 -16.41 19.53
N THR A 76 9.58 -16.73 19.18
CA THR A 76 9.24 -17.62 18.06
C THR A 76 9.55 -16.93 16.72
N ASN A 77 10.57 -17.43 16.03
CA ASN A 77 11.09 -16.84 14.79
C ASN A 77 10.84 -17.74 13.58
N ALA A 78 11.00 -17.19 12.37
CA ALA A 78 10.83 -17.95 11.13
C ALA A 78 11.73 -19.21 11.08
N LEU A 79 12.92 -19.17 11.70
CA LEU A 79 13.83 -20.31 11.80
C LEU A 79 13.35 -21.37 12.81
N THR A 80 12.68 -20.98 13.91
CA THR A 80 12.08 -21.95 14.85
C THR A 80 10.88 -22.63 14.22
N ASN A 81 10.07 -21.89 13.45
CA ASN A 81 8.96 -22.48 12.66
C ASN A 81 9.46 -23.43 11.55
N VAL A 82 10.61 -23.16 10.91
CA VAL A 82 11.23 -24.09 9.94
C VAL A 82 11.76 -25.35 10.64
N ARG A 83 12.32 -25.20 11.85
CA ARG A 83 12.79 -26.33 12.66
C ARG A 83 11.63 -27.22 13.14
N GLU A 84 10.52 -26.64 13.55
CA GLU A 84 9.36 -27.36 14.10
C GLU A 84 8.42 -27.92 13.03
N HIS A 85 8.23 -27.21 11.92
CA HIS A 85 7.24 -27.58 10.88
C HIS A 85 7.86 -27.95 9.53
N GLY A 86 9.19 -27.95 9.43
CA GLY A 86 9.93 -28.24 8.21
C GLY A 86 9.98 -27.09 7.20
N MET A 87 10.89 -27.19 6.24
CA MET A 87 11.22 -26.14 5.25
C MET A 87 10.01 -25.69 4.39
N PHE A 88 8.95 -26.50 4.30
CA PHE A 88 7.75 -26.22 3.52
C PHE A 88 6.70 -25.38 4.25
N ALA A 89 6.75 -25.31 5.59
CA ALA A 89 5.76 -24.59 6.38
C ALA A 89 6.24 -23.20 6.83
N GLY A 90 7.57 -22.98 6.93
CA GLY A 90 8.16 -21.74 7.43
C GLY A 90 8.86 -20.89 6.36
N GLY A 91 8.10 -20.08 5.62
CA GLY A 91 8.68 -18.96 4.86
C GLY A 91 9.28 -19.29 3.47
N LEU A 92 10.07 -18.33 2.95
CA LEU A 92 10.54 -18.09 1.57
C LEU A 92 10.55 -19.27 0.57
N TYR A 93 10.98 -20.45 1.02
CA TYR A 93 11.20 -21.65 0.21
C TYR A 93 9.93 -22.47 -0.08
N GLY A 94 8.83 -22.24 0.64
CA GLY A 94 7.54 -22.92 0.37
C GLY A 94 6.88 -22.55 -0.96
N ARG A 95 7.35 -21.51 -1.66
CA ARG A 95 6.86 -21.08 -2.99
C ARG A 95 7.67 -21.65 -4.15
N PHE A 96 8.84 -22.24 -3.89
CA PHE A 96 9.61 -22.90 -4.93
C PHE A 96 9.09 -24.32 -5.10
N VAL A 97 8.35 -24.56 -6.18
CA VAL A 97 8.01 -25.91 -6.62
C VAL A 97 9.29 -26.50 -7.22
N LYS A 98 9.73 -27.67 -6.71
CA LYS A 98 10.83 -28.40 -7.34
C LYS A 98 10.38 -28.73 -8.77
N GLY A 99 11.00 -28.08 -9.76
CA GLY A 99 10.75 -28.37 -11.17
C GLY A 99 11.07 -29.83 -11.48
N GLU A 100 10.43 -30.35 -12.52
CA GLU A 100 10.76 -31.65 -13.10
C GLU A 100 12.25 -31.67 -13.43
N GLY A 101 13.00 -32.59 -12.81
CA GLY A 101 14.44 -32.66 -13.00
C GLY A 101 14.72 -33.09 -14.44
N VAL A 102 15.48 -32.31 -15.18
CA VAL A 102 16.02 -32.74 -16.46
C VAL A 102 16.96 -33.91 -16.15
N ALA A 103 16.62 -35.10 -16.65
CA ALA A 103 17.45 -36.29 -16.50
C ALA A 103 18.83 -35.99 -17.11
N GLY A 104 19.88 -36.00 -16.29
CA GLY A 104 21.24 -35.82 -16.76
C GLY A 104 21.66 -37.02 -17.60
N THR A 105 22.47 -36.79 -18.63
CA THR A 105 23.05 -37.81 -19.52
C THR A 105 24.17 -38.63 -18.89
N PHE A 106 24.30 -38.63 -17.56
CA PHE A 106 25.27 -39.46 -16.85
C PHE A 106 24.57 -40.75 -16.42
N ALA A 107 25.13 -41.89 -16.82
CA ALA A 107 24.59 -43.21 -16.49
C ALA A 107 24.41 -43.35 -14.96
N GLU A 108 23.19 -43.70 -14.55
CA GLU A 108 22.83 -43.94 -13.17
C GLU A 108 23.39 -45.30 -12.73
N ASP A 109 24.59 -45.31 -12.15
CA ASP A 109 25.02 -46.44 -11.33
C ASP A 109 24.24 -46.41 -10.01
N ALA A 110 23.36 -47.41 -9.86
CA ALA A 110 22.46 -47.59 -8.73
C ALA A 110 23.24 -47.76 -7.42
N SER A 111 23.46 -46.67 -6.69
CA SER A 111 23.91 -46.73 -5.29
C SER A 111 22.71 -46.65 -4.33
N PRO A 112 22.57 -47.59 -3.37
CA PRO A 112 21.46 -47.59 -2.44
C PRO A 112 21.63 -46.47 -1.41
N LYS A 113 20.64 -45.57 -1.35
CA LYS A 113 20.52 -44.54 -0.32
C LYS A 113 20.51 -45.17 1.07
N ARG A 114 21.57 -44.91 1.82
CA ARG A 114 21.72 -45.24 3.24
C ARG A 114 20.59 -44.62 4.06
N LYS A 115 19.77 -45.50 4.64
CA LYS A 115 18.80 -45.24 5.71
C LYS A 115 19.59 -44.98 7.01
N ARG A 116 19.55 -43.77 7.56
CA ARG A 116 19.98 -43.53 8.95
C ARG A 116 18.74 -43.72 9.83
N GLY A 117 18.78 -44.76 10.66
CA GLY A 117 17.85 -44.96 11.77
C GLY A 117 18.23 -44.06 12.96
N ASP A 118 17.25 -43.49 13.64
CA ASP A 118 16.70 -44.06 14.88
C ASP A 118 15.55 -43.15 15.36
N GLY A 119 14.43 -43.77 15.72
CA GLY A 119 13.17 -43.11 16.06
C GLY A 119 12.02 -44.08 15.82
N GLU A 120 11.98 -45.12 16.64
CA GLU A 120 10.92 -46.11 16.72
C GLU A 120 9.73 -45.50 17.47
N GLU A 121 8.68 -45.09 16.74
CA GLU A 121 7.28 -45.04 17.18
C GLU A 121 6.36 -44.72 15.97
N ASP A 122 5.30 -45.54 15.81
CA ASP A 122 4.11 -45.43 14.94
C ASP A 122 4.23 -45.51 13.39
N GLY A 123 4.37 -46.75 12.89
CA GLY A 123 4.43 -47.12 11.48
C GLY A 123 3.11 -47.43 10.76
N VAL A 124 2.06 -46.60 10.88
CA VAL A 124 0.77 -46.84 10.15
C VAL A 124 0.35 -45.73 9.17
N ASP A 125 0.93 -44.51 9.22
CA ASP A 125 0.28 -43.34 8.59
C ASP A 125 0.93 -42.78 7.30
N VAL A 126 2.04 -43.36 6.84
CA VAL A 126 2.77 -42.85 5.65
C VAL A 126 2.08 -43.25 4.33
N ASN A 127 1.49 -44.44 4.27
CA ASN A 127 0.88 -44.96 3.04
C ASN A 127 -0.43 -44.23 2.66
N LYS A 128 -1.14 -43.71 3.66
CA LYS A 128 -2.42 -42.99 3.47
C LYS A 128 -2.23 -41.62 2.81
N LYS A 129 -1.14 -40.90 3.13
CA LYS A 129 -0.84 -39.58 2.55
C LYS A 129 -0.49 -39.66 1.06
N GLN A 130 0.18 -40.72 0.63
CA GLN A 130 0.54 -40.89 -0.78
C GLN A 130 -0.69 -41.20 -1.65
N LYS A 131 -1.62 -42.03 -1.16
CA LYS A 131 -2.87 -42.35 -1.87
C LYS A 131 -3.77 -41.12 -2.08
N VAL A 132 -3.90 -40.26 -1.08
CA VAL A 132 -4.73 -39.03 -1.17
C VAL A 132 -4.19 -38.06 -2.22
N ASN A 133 -2.87 -37.97 -2.39
CA ASN A 133 -2.26 -37.10 -3.40
C ASN A 133 -2.51 -37.59 -4.83
N VAL A 134 -2.53 -38.90 -5.05
CA VAL A 134 -2.80 -39.50 -6.37
C VAL A 134 -4.25 -39.26 -6.78
N GLU A 135 -5.22 -39.55 -5.90
CA GLU A 135 -6.65 -39.32 -6.16
C GLU A 135 -6.95 -37.84 -6.42
N HIS A 136 -6.29 -36.93 -5.70
CA HIS A 136 -6.43 -35.49 -5.91
C HIS A 136 -5.85 -35.03 -7.25
N ALA A 137 -4.74 -35.62 -7.70
CA ALA A 137 -4.13 -35.32 -9.00
C ALA A 137 -5.00 -35.83 -10.16
N GLU A 138 -5.60 -37.01 -10.02
CA GLU A 138 -6.54 -37.57 -11.00
C GLU A 138 -7.80 -36.72 -11.13
N ALA A 139 -8.44 -36.36 -10.00
CA ALA A 139 -9.61 -35.48 -10.00
C ALA A 139 -9.30 -34.10 -10.62
N GLN A 140 -8.09 -33.59 -10.42
CA GLN A 140 -7.63 -32.35 -11.06
C GLN A 140 -7.50 -32.50 -12.58
N ARG A 141 -6.97 -33.63 -13.07
CA ARG A 141 -6.86 -33.91 -14.52
C ARG A 141 -8.24 -34.03 -15.16
N LEU A 142 -9.15 -34.79 -14.55
CA LEU A 142 -10.53 -34.92 -15.00
C LEU A 142 -11.22 -33.57 -15.10
N LYS A 143 -11.11 -32.74 -14.05
CA LYS A 143 -11.68 -31.40 -14.05
C LYS A 143 -11.09 -30.52 -15.16
N LYS A 144 -9.77 -30.59 -15.38
CA LYS A 144 -9.11 -29.83 -16.45
C LYS A 144 -9.64 -30.25 -17.82
N GLY A 145 -9.82 -31.54 -18.06
CA GLY A 145 -10.41 -32.05 -19.30
C GLY A 145 -11.85 -31.56 -19.51
N VAL A 146 -12.67 -31.54 -18.45
CA VAL A 146 -14.02 -30.95 -18.51
C VAL A 146 -13.97 -29.47 -18.85
N ASP A 147 -13.12 -28.69 -18.18
CA ASP A 147 -13.00 -27.26 -18.41
C ASP A 147 -12.48 -26.97 -19.85
N GLU A 148 -11.57 -27.79 -20.39
CA GLU A 148 -11.08 -27.71 -21.77
C GLU A 148 -12.20 -27.98 -22.80
N GLN A 149 -13.01 -29.02 -22.58
CA GLN A 149 -14.19 -29.28 -23.42
C GLN A 149 -15.23 -28.16 -23.34
N VAL A 150 -15.44 -27.57 -22.17
CA VAL A 150 -16.33 -26.40 -22.00
C VAL A 150 -15.84 -25.20 -22.83
N GLU A 151 -14.53 -24.93 -22.87
CA GLU A 151 -13.99 -23.88 -23.74
C GLU A 151 -14.16 -24.22 -25.23
N ALA A 152 -14.10 -25.50 -25.62
CA ALA A 152 -14.40 -25.92 -26.99
C ALA A 152 -15.85 -25.60 -27.39
N PHE A 153 -16.84 -25.78 -26.49
CA PHE A 153 -18.22 -25.32 -26.71
C PHE A 153 -18.32 -23.81 -26.89
N VAL A 154 -17.51 -23.03 -26.15
CA VAL A 154 -17.47 -21.57 -26.29
C VAL A 154 -16.84 -21.17 -27.62
N ALA A 155 -15.78 -21.84 -28.06
CA ALA A 155 -15.16 -21.62 -29.36
C ALA A 155 -16.12 -21.96 -30.51
N GLU A 156 -16.87 -23.05 -30.40
CA GLU A 156 -17.91 -23.43 -31.37
C GLU A 156 -19.04 -22.38 -31.42
N ALA A 157 -19.51 -21.88 -30.28
CA ALA A 157 -20.51 -20.81 -30.23
C ALA A 157 -20.02 -19.51 -30.87
N GLN A 158 -18.73 -19.17 -30.71
CA GLN A 158 -18.10 -18.03 -31.37
C GLN A 158 -17.97 -18.26 -32.88
N HIS A 159 -17.57 -19.47 -33.29
CA HIS A 159 -17.43 -19.82 -34.71
C HIS A 159 -18.76 -19.74 -35.45
N ARG A 160 -19.87 -20.14 -34.80
CA ARG A 160 -21.23 -20.01 -35.34
C ARG A 160 -21.80 -18.58 -35.25
N GLY A 161 -21.06 -17.62 -34.70
CA GLY A 161 -21.51 -16.23 -34.54
C GLY A 161 -22.61 -16.04 -33.50
N VAL A 162 -22.92 -17.06 -32.69
CA VAL A 162 -23.98 -17.02 -31.67
C VAL A 162 -23.51 -16.26 -30.42
N LEU A 163 -22.19 -16.19 -30.20
CA LEU A 163 -21.59 -15.49 -29.07
C LEU A 163 -20.44 -14.57 -29.53
N ASP A 164 -20.62 -13.25 -29.36
CA ASP A 164 -19.56 -12.27 -29.64
C ASP A 164 -18.71 -12.02 -28.37
N VAL A 165 -17.49 -12.59 -28.36
CA VAL A 165 -16.49 -12.40 -27.30
C VAL A 165 -15.41 -11.42 -27.76
N GLY A 166 -15.84 -10.23 -28.20
CA GLY A 166 -15.05 -8.99 -28.22
C GLY A 166 -13.58 -9.16 -28.61
N GLY A 167 -13.30 -9.19 -29.91
CA GLY A 167 -11.98 -9.02 -30.52
C GLY A 167 -10.94 -10.11 -30.25
N LYS A 168 -11.21 -11.08 -29.38
CA LYS A 168 -10.34 -12.25 -29.21
C LYS A 168 -10.67 -13.25 -30.30
N LYS A 169 -9.69 -13.54 -31.15
CA LYS A 169 -9.79 -14.66 -32.09
C LYS A 169 -10.05 -15.94 -31.29
N PRO A 170 -10.99 -16.79 -31.71
CA PRO A 170 -11.22 -18.07 -31.04
C PRO A 170 -9.90 -18.84 -31.03
N THR A 171 -9.48 -19.30 -29.84
CA THR A 171 -8.39 -20.26 -29.74
C THR A 171 -8.89 -21.55 -30.38
N ARG A 172 -8.25 -21.97 -31.48
CA ARG A 172 -8.56 -23.24 -32.14
C ARG A 172 -8.38 -24.37 -31.13
N SER A 173 -9.47 -25.04 -30.78
CA SER A 173 -9.41 -26.34 -30.11
C SER A 173 -9.29 -27.41 -31.19
N ASP A 174 -8.38 -28.37 -31.00
CA ASP A 174 -8.15 -29.44 -31.98
C ASP A 174 -9.36 -30.39 -32.12
N VAL A 175 -10.25 -30.40 -31.13
CA VAL A 175 -11.44 -31.25 -31.08
C VAL A 175 -12.69 -30.38 -31.08
N SER A 176 -13.54 -30.53 -32.10
CA SER A 176 -14.84 -29.85 -32.15
C SER A 176 -15.85 -30.60 -31.26
N PRO A 177 -16.65 -29.91 -30.44
CA PRO A 177 -17.74 -30.52 -29.68
C PRO A 177 -18.76 -31.23 -30.59
N VAL A 178 -18.91 -30.77 -31.83
CA VAL A 178 -19.84 -31.34 -32.81
C VAL A 178 -19.41 -32.74 -33.22
N THR A 179 -18.11 -32.97 -33.40
CA THR A 179 -17.58 -34.29 -33.78
C THR A 179 -17.64 -35.28 -32.62
N VAL A 180 -17.56 -34.81 -31.37
CA VAL A 180 -17.56 -35.68 -30.17
C VAL A 180 -18.98 -36.02 -29.71
N TYR A 181 -19.87 -35.04 -29.65
CA TYR A 181 -21.21 -35.18 -29.04
C TYR A 181 -22.35 -35.14 -30.04
N GLY A 182 -22.08 -34.84 -31.31
CA GLY A 182 -23.08 -34.64 -32.35
C GLY A 182 -23.71 -33.25 -32.31
N GLU A 183 -24.25 -32.82 -33.45
CA GLU A 183 -24.83 -31.49 -33.61
C GLU A 183 -26.06 -31.25 -32.72
N ALA A 184 -26.95 -32.24 -32.59
CA ALA A 184 -28.15 -32.11 -31.78
C ALA A 184 -27.85 -31.79 -30.31
N ALA A 185 -26.81 -32.42 -29.74
CA ALA A 185 -26.37 -32.18 -28.37
C ALA A 185 -25.81 -30.76 -28.20
N VAL A 186 -25.01 -30.29 -29.15
CA VAL A 186 -24.47 -28.93 -29.15
C VAL A 186 -25.59 -27.89 -29.19
N GLN A 187 -26.58 -28.10 -30.06
CA GLN A 187 -27.75 -27.23 -30.13
C GLN A 187 -28.58 -27.24 -28.84
N GLN A 188 -28.72 -28.39 -28.17
CA GLN A 188 -29.42 -28.48 -26.89
C GLN A 188 -28.71 -27.66 -25.79
N VAL A 189 -27.37 -27.74 -25.72
CA VAL A 189 -26.57 -26.94 -24.78
C VAL A 189 -26.73 -25.45 -25.05
N PHE A 190 -26.75 -25.03 -26.32
CA PHE A 190 -26.95 -23.64 -26.69
C PHE A 190 -28.36 -23.15 -26.35
N LYS A 191 -29.39 -23.94 -26.63
CA LYS A 191 -30.78 -23.65 -26.23
C LYS A 191 -30.90 -23.50 -24.71
N GLN A 192 -30.29 -24.40 -23.93
CA GLN A 192 -30.28 -24.32 -22.46
C GLN A 192 -29.57 -23.07 -21.93
N ALA A 193 -28.55 -22.59 -22.65
CA ALA A 193 -27.85 -21.34 -22.36
C ALA A 193 -28.62 -20.08 -22.79
N GLY A 194 -29.78 -20.22 -23.43
CA GLY A 194 -30.56 -19.11 -23.99
C GLY A 194 -29.91 -18.50 -25.24
N LEU A 195 -29.12 -19.29 -25.96
CA LEU A 195 -28.48 -18.91 -27.22
C LEU A 195 -29.28 -19.50 -28.38
N ASN A 196 -30.08 -18.67 -29.04
CA ASN A 196 -30.81 -19.06 -30.25
C ASN A 196 -29.93 -18.81 -31.49
N ILE A 197 -29.82 -19.82 -32.34
CA ILE A 197 -28.99 -19.79 -33.56
C ILE A 197 -29.63 -18.87 -34.63
N GLU A 198 -30.96 -18.70 -34.59
CA GLU A 198 -31.73 -18.12 -35.70
C GLU A 198 -31.90 -16.60 -35.68
N GLY A 199 -31.27 -15.87 -34.75
CA GLY A 199 -31.39 -14.41 -34.81
C GLY A 199 -30.69 -13.67 -33.71
N ASN A 200 -29.53 -13.09 -34.04
CA ASN A 200 -29.22 -11.71 -33.69
C ASN A 200 -27.88 -11.29 -34.31
N THR A 201 -27.99 -10.61 -35.45
CA THR A 201 -26.90 -9.84 -36.04
C THR A 201 -26.73 -8.53 -35.28
N ALA A 202 -25.50 -8.31 -34.83
CA ALA A 202 -24.85 -7.03 -34.52
C ALA A 202 -25.71 -5.94 -33.84
N GLN A 203 -25.65 -5.86 -32.51
CA GLN A 203 -25.95 -4.60 -31.82
C GLN A 203 -24.80 -4.13 -30.92
N SER A 204 -24.71 -2.80 -30.90
CA SER A 204 -23.60 -1.91 -30.55
C SER A 204 -23.02 -2.01 -29.12
N SER A 205 -21.75 -1.63 -28.98
CA SER A 205 -20.84 -1.73 -27.81
C SER A 205 -21.23 -0.97 -26.51
N THR A 206 -22.51 -0.82 -26.20
CA THR A 206 -22.94 -0.22 -24.92
C THR A 206 -22.53 -1.11 -23.72
N LYS A 207 -22.19 -0.48 -22.59
CA LYS A 207 -21.76 -1.18 -21.36
C LYS A 207 -22.80 -2.19 -20.84
N GLU A 208 -24.08 -1.95 -21.09
CA GLU A 208 -25.18 -2.85 -20.70
C GLU A 208 -25.17 -4.13 -21.53
N GLN A 209 -24.91 -4.03 -22.84
CA GLN A 209 -24.76 -5.19 -23.70
C GLN A 209 -23.52 -6.03 -23.35
N LYS A 210 -22.42 -5.40 -22.90
CA LYS A 210 -21.25 -6.14 -22.39
C LYS A 210 -21.63 -7.06 -21.20
N TYR A 211 -22.45 -6.57 -20.27
CA TYR A 211 -22.92 -7.38 -19.14
C TYR A 211 -23.84 -8.53 -19.59
N GLY A 212 -24.72 -8.26 -20.56
CA GLY A 212 -25.58 -9.28 -21.18
C GLY A 212 -24.77 -10.41 -21.82
N ARG A 213 -23.75 -10.06 -22.63
CA ARG A 213 -22.84 -11.03 -23.27
C ARG A 213 -22.04 -11.84 -22.24
N GLU A 214 -21.50 -11.19 -21.21
CA GLU A 214 -20.78 -11.88 -20.13
C GLU A 214 -21.72 -12.80 -19.32
N LYS A 215 -23.01 -12.47 -19.22
CA LYS A 215 -24.03 -13.33 -18.63
C LYS A 215 -24.28 -14.55 -19.53
N GLN A 216 -24.51 -14.36 -20.83
CA GLN A 216 -24.68 -15.45 -21.80
C GLN A 216 -23.48 -16.40 -21.82
N LEU A 217 -22.24 -15.87 -21.83
CA LEU A 217 -21.03 -16.67 -21.73
C LEU A 217 -20.99 -17.52 -20.45
N ARG A 218 -21.42 -16.96 -19.31
CA ARG A 218 -21.49 -17.70 -18.04
C ARG A 218 -22.54 -18.81 -18.06
N GLU A 219 -23.72 -18.53 -18.62
CA GLU A 219 -24.78 -19.53 -18.74
C GLU A 219 -24.37 -20.64 -19.72
N LEU A 220 -23.71 -20.30 -20.84
CA LEU A 220 -23.15 -21.29 -21.77
C LEU A 220 -22.11 -22.18 -21.08
N LYS A 221 -21.12 -21.61 -20.38
CA LYS A 221 -20.14 -22.40 -19.63
C LYS A 221 -20.80 -23.29 -18.58
N ARG A 222 -21.87 -22.81 -17.94
CA ARG A 222 -22.63 -23.58 -16.95
C ARG A 222 -23.38 -24.74 -17.59
N ALA A 223 -24.11 -24.50 -18.68
CA ALA A 223 -24.86 -25.51 -19.42
C ALA A 223 -23.94 -26.58 -20.03
N ALA A 224 -22.85 -26.15 -20.68
CA ALA A 224 -21.83 -27.05 -21.24
C ALA A 224 -21.18 -27.89 -20.13
N LYS A 225 -20.80 -27.26 -19.01
CA LYS A 225 -20.22 -28.00 -17.87
C LYS A 225 -21.20 -29.03 -17.32
N SER A 226 -22.47 -28.66 -17.12
CA SER A 226 -23.48 -29.62 -16.64
C SER A 226 -23.67 -30.79 -17.60
N PHE A 227 -23.72 -30.52 -18.91
CA PHE A 227 -23.86 -31.55 -19.94
C PHE A 227 -22.67 -32.50 -19.95
N ILE A 228 -21.43 -31.98 -19.98
CA ILE A 228 -20.21 -32.80 -19.98
C ILE A 228 -20.11 -33.61 -18.69
N THR A 229 -20.37 -32.99 -17.53
CA THR A 229 -20.37 -33.74 -16.26
C THR A 229 -21.44 -34.82 -16.21
N PHE A 230 -22.56 -34.64 -16.94
CA PHE A 230 -23.60 -35.65 -17.07
C PHE A 230 -23.21 -36.81 -18.00
N GLN A 231 -22.18 -36.68 -18.82
CA GLN A 231 -21.65 -37.78 -19.63
C GLN A 231 -20.60 -38.62 -18.87
N LEU A 232 -19.99 -38.05 -17.82
CA LEU A 232 -19.01 -38.76 -16.99
C LEU A 232 -19.67 -39.83 -16.11
N SER A 233 -18.89 -40.84 -15.73
CA SER A 233 -19.31 -41.88 -14.79
C SER A 233 -19.61 -41.29 -13.41
N ASN A 234 -20.45 -41.97 -12.62
CA ASN A 234 -20.80 -41.53 -11.26
C ASN A 234 -19.57 -41.42 -10.33
N VAL A 235 -18.54 -42.23 -10.58
CA VAL A 235 -17.28 -42.21 -9.81
C VAL A 235 -16.50 -40.93 -10.11
N GLU A 236 -16.29 -40.62 -11.40
CA GLU A 236 -15.59 -39.40 -11.83
C GLU A 236 -16.32 -38.13 -11.37
N ARG A 237 -17.66 -38.10 -11.43
CA ARG A 237 -18.45 -36.98 -10.92
C ARG A 237 -18.19 -36.72 -9.43
N LYS A 238 -18.21 -37.78 -8.61
CA LYS A 238 -17.92 -37.68 -7.17
C LYS A 238 -16.50 -37.22 -6.91
N GLN A 239 -15.53 -37.70 -7.69
CA GLN A 239 -14.13 -37.26 -7.59
C GLN A 239 -13.98 -35.76 -7.89
N ILE A 240 -14.58 -35.27 -8.98
CA ILE A 240 -14.57 -33.85 -9.34
C ILE A 240 -15.26 -33.01 -8.25
N GLU A 241 -16.42 -33.45 -7.73
CA GLU A 241 -17.15 -32.74 -6.69
C GLU A 241 -16.35 -32.65 -5.39
N ALA A 242 -15.75 -33.75 -4.94
CA ALA A 242 -14.89 -33.81 -3.76
C ALA A 242 -13.68 -32.87 -3.91
N TYR A 243 -13.05 -32.85 -5.08
CA TYR A 243 -11.96 -31.94 -5.41
C TYR A 243 -12.41 -30.47 -5.41
N GLU A 244 -13.55 -30.14 -6.02
CA GLU A 244 -14.06 -28.76 -5.98
C GLU A 244 -14.40 -28.31 -4.56
N ALA A 245 -14.92 -29.21 -3.72
CA ALA A 245 -15.19 -28.95 -2.31
C ALA A 245 -13.90 -28.73 -1.51
N SER A 246 -12.85 -29.54 -1.73
CA SER A 246 -11.55 -29.37 -1.07
C SER A 246 -10.91 -28.03 -1.43
N VAL A 247 -10.91 -27.66 -2.71
CA VAL A 247 -10.39 -26.37 -3.19
C VAL A 247 -11.20 -25.19 -2.61
N LYS A 248 -12.53 -25.29 -2.53
CA LYS A 248 -13.37 -24.25 -1.91
C LYS A 248 -13.06 -24.10 -0.41
N LYS A 249 -12.89 -25.21 0.31
CA LYS A 249 -12.48 -25.20 1.73
C LYS A 249 -11.11 -24.55 1.91
N GLY A 250 -10.12 -24.92 1.09
CA GLY A 250 -8.78 -24.32 1.11
C GLY A 250 -8.78 -22.80 0.83
N ARG A 251 -9.57 -22.35 -0.15
CA ARG A 251 -9.71 -20.89 -0.43
C ARG A 251 -10.40 -20.15 0.72
N LYS A 252 -11.33 -20.79 1.43
CA LYS A 252 -12.02 -20.19 2.59
C LYS A 252 -11.06 -20.04 3.76
N SER A 253 -10.28 -21.08 4.09
CA SER A 253 -9.27 -21.00 5.15
C SER A 253 -8.17 -19.99 4.81
N GLU A 254 -7.70 -19.94 3.56
CA GLU A 254 -6.72 -18.96 3.11
C GLU A 254 -7.23 -17.51 3.26
N ARG A 255 -8.50 -17.25 2.95
CA ARG A 255 -9.12 -15.93 3.18
C ARG A 255 -9.18 -15.59 4.67
N ILE A 256 -9.60 -16.53 5.51
CA ILE A 256 -9.66 -16.34 6.97
C ILE A 256 -8.26 -16.03 7.51
N LEU A 257 -7.23 -16.74 7.07
CA LEU A 257 -5.84 -16.49 7.46
C LEU A 257 -5.34 -15.12 7.00
N LYS A 258 -5.68 -14.69 5.77
CA LYS A 258 -5.34 -13.35 5.27
C LYS A 258 -6.04 -12.25 6.07
N ASP A 259 -7.29 -12.44 6.42
CA ASP A 259 -8.06 -11.48 7.21
C ASP A 259 -7.53 -11.42 8.66
N ALA A 260 -7.19 -12.56 9.26
CA ALA A 260 -6.53 -12.63 10.56
C ALA A 260 -5.16 -11.94 10.56
N GLY A 261 -4.35 -12.15 9.51
CA GLY A 261 -3.06 -11.46 9.35
C GLY A 261 -3.19 -9.94 9.19
N ARG A 262 -4.24 -9.47 8.48
CA ARG A 262 -4.55 -8.03 8.39
C ARG A 262 -4.96 -7.46 9.75
N ALA A 263 -5.79 -8.18 10.50
CA ALA A 263 -6.20 -7.77 11.84
C ALA A 263 -5.01 -7.71 12.81
N ALA A 264 -4.10 -8.68 12.77
CA ALA A 264 -2.88 -8.68 13.59
C ALA A 264 -1.98 -7.47 13.27
N LEU A 265 -1.81 -7.14 11.99
CA LEU A 265 -1.02 -5.98 11.56
C LEU A 265 -1.67 -4.65 12.00
N GLU A 266 -3.00 -4.57 11.99
CA GLU A 266 -3.72 -3.42 12.53
C GLU A 266 -3.57 -3.30 14.05
N ALA A 267 -3.67 -4.41 14.79
CA ALA A 267 -3.43 -4.45 16.23
C ALA A 267 -2.00 -4.01 16.59
N GLU A 268 -0.99 -4.47 15.84
CA GLU A 268 0.41 -4.04 16.03
C GLU A 268 0.59 -2.53 15.80
N LYS A 269 -0.07 -1.98 14.77
CA LYS A 269 -0.06 -0.52 14.51
C LYS A 269 -0.71 0.27 15.64
N ILE A 270 -1.76 -0.25 16.25
CA ILE A 270 -2.44 0.39 17.39
C ILE A 270 -1.51 0.35 18.61
N ALA A 271 -0.97 -0.81 18.97
CA ALA A 271 -0.03 -0.96 20.07
C ALA A 271 1.22 -0.06 19.89
N ALA A 272 1.75 0.04 18.68
CA ALA A 272 2.88 0.92 18.39
C ALA A 272 2.56 2.41 18.56
N LYS A 273 1.32 2.84 18.27
CA LYS A 273 0.87 4.22 18.53
C LYS A 273 0.70 4.48 20.02
N GLU A 274 0.15 3.53 20.77
CA GLU A 274 -0.01 3.62 22.22
C GLU A 274 1.34 3.68 22.93
N ALA A 275 2.29 2.81 22.56
CA ALA A 275 3.66 2.85 23.09
C ALA A 275 4.35 4.20 22.81
N LYS A 276 4.18 4.77 21.61
CA LYS A 276 4.68 6.12 21.29
C LYS A 276 4.00 7.21 22.14
N ALA A 277 2.71 7.07 22.42
CA ALA A 277 1.97 8.00 23.26
C ALA A 277 2.45 7.94 24.72
N LEU A 278 2.64 6.74 25.27
CA LEU A 278 3.18 6.53 26.62
C LEU A 278 4.60 7.12 26.75
N ARG A 279 5.49 6.84 25.79
CA ARG A 279 6.83 7.43 25.78
C ARG A 279 6.81 8.96 25.72
N LYS A 280 5.82 9.56 25.03
CA LYS A 280 5.67 11.02 24.97
C LYS A 280 5.13 11.59 26.29
N LYS A 281 4.25 10.86 27.00
CA LYS A 281 3.77 11.23 28.34
C LYS A 281 4.90 11.17 29.36
N GLU A 282 5.64 10.07 29.41
CA GLU A 282 6.79 9.91 30.31
C GLU A 282 7.85 11.01 30.11
N LYS A 283 8.14 11.38 28.85
CA LYS A 283 9.04 12.51 28.55
C LYS A 283 8.51 13.86 29.07
N ARG A 284 7.19 14.06 29.06
CA ARG A 284 6.56 15.29 29.59
C ARG A 284 6.61 15.30 31.12
N GLU A 285 6.33 14.18 31.76
CA GLU A 285 6.42 14.02 33.21
C GLU A 285 7.85 14.21 33.70
N LYS A 286 8.85 13.60 33.05
CA LYS A 286 10.27 13.85 33.35
C LYS A 286 10.65 15.33 33.20
N LYS A 287 10.12 16.02 32.18
CA LYS A 287 10.35 17.46 32.00
C LYS A 287 9.65 18.31 33.07
N LEU A 288 8.49 17.91 33.55
CA LEU A 288 7.79 18.58 34.65
C LEU A 288 8.52 18.35 35.98
N ALA A 289 8.97 17.13 36.25
CA ALA A 289 9.76 16.79 37.43
C ALA A 289 11.07 17.60 37.48
N ALA A 290 11.79 17.71 36.35
CA ALA A 290 12.99 18.54 36.26
C ALA A 290 12.69 20.03 36.56
N ARG A 291 11.57 20.56 36.04
CA ARG A 291 11.14 21.94 36.34
C ARG A 291 10.77 22.17 37.80
N LEU A 292 10.25 21.15 38.50
CA LEU A 292 9.95 21.25 39.92
C LEU A 292 11.25 21.26 40.75
N GLN A 293 12.23 20.42 40.40
CA GLN A 293 13.55 20.45 41.01
C GLN A 293 14.27 21.80 40.79
N ASP A 294 14.22 22.35 39.57
CA ASP A 294 14.81 23.66 39.27
C ASP A 294 14.14 24.82 40.05
N ASN A 295 12.88 24.66 40.48
CA ASN A 295 12.16 25.68 41.25
C ASN A 295 12.43 25.59 42.76
N GLU A 296 12.74 24.42 43.30
CA GLU A 296 13.09 24.29 44.73
C GLU A 296 14.49 24.84 45.02
N ASP A 297 15.41 24.80 44.05
CA ASP A 297 16.72 25.46 44.15
C ASP A 297 16.65 26.99 43.95
N SER A 298 15.47 27.54 43.59
CA SER A 298 15.27 28.98 43.29
C SER A 298 14.70 29.79 44.46
N VAL A 299 14.33 29.18 45.58
CA VAL A 299 13.62 29.87 46.69
C VAL A 299 14.53 30.20 47.89
N CYS A 300 15.83 29.89 47.84
CA CYS A 300 16.79 30.34 48.83
C CYS A 300 18.09 30.80 48.16
N GLY A 301 18.26 32.12 47.98
CA GLY A 301 19.48 32.66 47.39
C GLY A 301 19.44 34.18 47.24
N THR A 302 19.92 34.86 48.27
CA THR A 302 20.26 36.28 48.36
C THR A 302 21.08 36.80 47.17
N ASP A 303 20.87 38.09 46.88
CA ASP A 303 21.41 38.89 45.78
C ASP A 303 22.95 39.03 45.73
N GLU A 304 23.75 37.98 45.48
CA GLU A 304 25.19 38.12 45.15
C GLU A 304 25.75 37.02 44.22
N ALA A 305 24.99 36.57 43.21
CA ALA A 305 25.46 35.55 42.25
C ALA A 305 25.27 35.95 40.79
N LYS A 306 25.93 37.02 40.35
CA LYS A 306 26.24 37.23 38.94
C LYS A 306 27.74 36.97 38.73
N GLU A 307 28.03 36.09 37.78
CA GLU A 307 29.35 35.79 37.19
C GLU A 307 30.19 34.59 37.69
N SER A 308 29.58 33.50 38.16
CA SER A 308 30.28 32.20 38.17
C SER A 308 29.95 31.38 36.91
N ILE A 309 30.97 31.10 36.10
CA ILE A 309 30.84 30.20 34.95
C ILE A 309 30.53 28.78 35.49
N PRO A 310 29.49 28.08 35.01
CA PRO A 310 29.14 26.77 35.55
C PRO A 310 30.29 25.77 35.36
N ALA A 311 30.55 24.94 36.37
CA ALA A 311 31.71 24.02 36.43
C ALA A 311 31.86 23.13 35.18
N SER A 312 30.74 22.69 34.59
CA SER A 312 30.75 21.88 33.36
C SER A 312 31.25 22.63 32.11
N LYS A 313 31.21 23.97 32.10
CA LYS A 313 31.81 24.81 31.05
C LYS A 313 33.28 25.09 31.33
N LEU A 314 33.70 25.21 32.59
CA LEU A 314 35.11 25.42 32.96
C LEU A 314 35.97 24.23 32.51
N ALA A 315 35.55 22.99 32.78
CA ALA A 315 36.25 21.79 32.30
C ALA A 315 36.41 21.75 30.76
N LYS A 316 35.40 22.26 30.03
CA LYS A 316 35.49 22.37 28.56
C LYS A 316 36.43 23.48 28.09
N TYR A 317 36.60 24.54 28.88
CA TYR A 317 37.54 25.61 28.58
C TYR A 317 38.98 25.20 28.93
N GLU A 318 39.17 24.43 30.00
CA GLU A 318 40.46 23.82 30.36
C GLU A 318 41.02 22.96 29.22
N VAL A 319 40.23 22.02 28.70
CA VAL A 319 40.67 21.15 27.58
C VAL A 319 41.03 21.99 26.34
N LYS A 320 40.24 23.03 26.03
CA LYS A 320 40.47 23.88 24.85
C LYS A 320 41.62 24.87 25.02
N ALA A 321 41.87 25.32 26.24
CA ALA A 321 42.98 26.19 26.59
C ALA A 321 44.29 25.40 26.55
N ALA A 322 44.30 24.19 27.12
CA ALA A 322 45.41 23.24 27.06
C ALA A 322 45.77 22.88 25.61
N ALA A 323 44.78 22.57 24.77
CA ALA A 323 45.01 22.29 23.34
C ALA A 323 45.60 23.47 22.55
N LYS A 324 45.46 24.70 23.07
CA LYS A 324 45.99 25.92 22.46
C LYS A 324 47.25 26.46 23.16
N GLY A 325 47.74 25.77 24.20
CA GLY A 325 48.90 26.20 24.98
C GLY A 325 48.73 27.53 25.71
N ILE A 326 47.50 27.91 26.07
CA ILE A 326 47.18 29.17 26.77
C ILE A 326 46.46 28.88 28.09
N SER A 327 46.51 29.81 29.04
CA SER A 327 45.80 29.66 30.31
C SER A 327 44.28 29.75 30.12
N VAL A 328 43.52 29.11 31.02
CA VAL A 328 42.05 29.06 30.96
C VAL A 328 41.45 30.47 31.01
N GLN A 329 42.01 31.34 31.87
CA GLN A 329 41.55 32.72 32.00
C GLN A 329 41.81 33.53 30.73
N GLN A 330 42.97 33.36 30.10
CA GLN A 330 43.31 34.04 28.85
C GLN A 330 42.43 33.56 27.69
N TYR A 331 42.07 32.27 27.68
CA TYR A 331 41.11 31.71 26.74
C TYR A 331 39.69 32.29 26.92
N ILE A 332 39.26 32.52 28.16
CA ILE A 332 37.96 33.15 28.47
C ILE A 332 37.95 34.59 27.93
N ARG A 333 38.99 35.38 28.25
CA ARG A 333 39.12 36.78 27.79
C ARG A 333 39.10 36.91 26.27
N ASN A 334 39.91 36.11 25.56
CA ASN A 334 39.95 36.12 24.09
C ASN A 334 38.59 35.74 23.46
N ARG A 335 37.78 34.94 24.16
CA ARG A 335 36.45 34.55 23.68
C ARG A 335 35.42 35.66 23.88
N GLU A 336 35.51 36.38 24.98
CA GLU A 336 34.66 37.54 25.26
C GLU A 336 34.96 38.69 24.29
N GLU A 337 36.23 38.97 24.03
CA GLU A 337 36.65 39.93 22.99
C GLU A 337 36.11 39.53 21.61
N ARG A 338 36.24 38.25 21.22
CA ARG A 338 35.65 37.76 19.96
C ARG A 338 34.12 37.90 19.92
N LYS A 339 33.44 37.74 21.05
CA LYS A 339 31.99 37.92 21.14
C LYS A 339 31.61 39.39 21.02
N ALA A 340 32.40 40.30 21.60
CA ALA A 340 32.22 41.75 21.49
C ALA A 340 32.48 42.26 20.05
N VAL A 341 33.52 41.75 19.39
CA VAL A 341 33.81 42.07 17.97
C VAL A 341 32.70 41.55 17.05
N LYS A 342 32.18 40.34 17.31
CA LYS A 342 31.07 39.81 16.52
C LYS A 342 29.77 40.59 16.74
N ALA A 343 29.49 41.01 17.98
CA ALA A 343 28.33 41.83 18.30
C ALA A 343 28.39 43.23 17.66
N SER A 344 29.59 43.77 17.41
CA SER A 344 29.80 45.05 16.72
C SER A 344 29.86 44.93 15.19
N GLN A 345 30.21 43.77 14.63
CA GLN A 345 30.15 43.51 13.19
C GLN A 345 28.72 43.24 12.69
N ASP A 346 27.88 42.58 13.49
CA ASP A 346 26.49 42.31 13.11
C ASP A 346 25.64 43.60 13.02
N SER A 347 26.11 44.75 13.54
CA SER A 347 25.45 46.06 13.41
C SER A 347 25.90 46.90 12.20
N THR A 348 26.95 46.50 11.46
CA THR A 348 27.51 47.27 10.34
C THR A 348 27.38 46.63 8.95
N ALA A 349 26.73 45.45 8.84
CA ALA A 349 26.66 44.68 7.60
C ALA A 349 25.51 45.05 6.62
N SER A 350 25.06 46.31 6.56
CA SER A 350 23.97 46.75 5.65
C SER A 350 24.38 47.61 4.45
N LEU A 351 25.66 47.92 4.25
CA LEU A 351 26.11 48.75 3.13
C LEU A 351 27.29 48.11 2.40
N THR A 352 26.98 47.36 1.33
CA THR A 352 27.95 47.01 0.28
C THR A 352 27.56 47.77 -0.99
N PRO A 353 28.52 48.43 -1.68
CA PRO A 353 28.24 49.17 -2.90
C PRO A 353 28.08 48.20 -4.07
N GLY A 354 26.85 48.14 -4.61
CA GLY A 354 26.51 47.37 -5.79
C GLY A 354 27.15 47.97 -7.04
N SER A 355 27.72 47.08 -7.86
CA SER A 355 28.19 47.28 -9.24
C SER A 355 27.31 48.24 -10.04
N ALA A 356 27.95 49.26 -10.61
CA ALA A 356 27.33 50.26 -11.49
C ALA A 356 26.70 49.61 -12.73
N PHE A 357 25.38 49.71 -12.83
CA PHE A 357 24.61 49.48 -14.05
C PHE A 357 24.31 50.86 -14.63
N VAL A 358 24.80 51.12 -15.84
CA VAL A 358 24.47 52.35 -16.59
C VAL A 358 23.02 52.19 -17.07
N VAL A 359 22.13 52.99 -16.49
CA VAL A 359 20.74 53.11 -16.91
C VAL A 359 20.60 54.43 -17.66
N ASP A 360 20.12 54.32 -18.89
CA ASP A 360 19.79 55.44 -19.77
C ASP A 360 18.77 56.37 -19.09
N THR A 361 19.06 57.66 -19.06
CA THR A 361 18.35 58.68 -18.26
C THR A 361 17.35 59.51 -19.04
N ASP A 362 17.16 59.26 -20.33
CA ASP A 362 16.20 60.00 -21.16
C ASP A 362 14.80 59.35 -21.17
N GLY A 363 14.32 59.01 -19.97
CA GLY A 363 13.00 58.40 -19.74
C GLY A 363 11.93 59.44 -19.38
N ASP A 364 11.06 59.72 -20.34
CA ASP A 364 9.71 60.33 -20.27
C ASP A 364 9.28 60.92 -18.89
N ALA A 365 9.34 62.25 -18.77
CA ALA A 365 9.05 63.00 -17.53
C ALA A 365 7.62 62.83 -16.97
N ALA A 366 6.70 62.29 -17.76
CA ALA A 366 5.31 62.05 -17.35
C ALA A 366 5.12 60.82 -16.44
N LEU A 367 6.12 59.93 -16.30
CA LEU A 367 6.01 58.72 -15.47
C LEU A 367 6.60 58.87 -14.05
N MET A 368 7.31 59.96 -13.75
CA MET A 368 7.97 60.16 -12.43
C MET A 368 7.05 60.73 -11.34
N SER A 369 5.87 61.27 -11.68
CA SER A 369 5.00 61.97 -10.71
C SER A 369 4.15 61.04 -9.83
N VAL A 370 3.99 59.76 -10.19
CA VAL A 370 3.18 58.81 -9.39
C VAL A 370 4.00 58.13 -8.28
N SER A 371 5.32 58.05 -8.40
CA SER A 371 6.18 57.35 -7.43
C SER A 371 6.64 58.22 -6.24
N ALA A 372 6.41 59.53 -6.26
CA ALA A 372 7.04 60.47 -5.34
C ALA A 372 6.35 60.64 -3.96
N GLN A 373 5.20 60.00 -3.72
CA GLN A 373 4.45 60.16 -2.45
C GLN A 373 4.20 58.85 -1.68
N LEU A 374 4.79 57.73 -2.12
CA LEU A 374 4.60 56.45 -1.42
C LEU A 374 5.56 56.33 -0.24
N PRO A 375 5.07 55.98 0.96
CA PRO A 375 5.92 55.79 2.13
C PRO A 375 6.92 54.66 1.87
N PRO A 376 8.16 54.76 2.39
CA PRO A 376 9.19 53.75 2.15
C PRO A 376 8.76 52.39 2.73
N GLY A 377 8.53 51.39 1.87
CA GLY A 377 8.16 50.03 2.27
C GLY A 377 7.84 49.11 1.07
N GLU A 378 7.81 47.79 1.30
CA GLU A 378 7.30 46.84 0.30
C GLU A 378 5.76 46.85 0.35
N HIS A 379 5.10 47.23 -0.74
CA HIS A 379 3.64 47.29 -0.81
C HIS A 379 3.04 46.06 -1.50
N VAL A 380 1.90 45.58 -0.98
CA VAL A 380 1.03 44.62 -1.65
C VAL A 380 -0.05 45.40 -2.37
N VAL A 381 0.09 45.46 -3.70
CA VAL A 381 -0.85 46.14 -4.60
C VAL A 381 -1.76 45.11 -5.25
N ASP A 382 -3.06 45.39 -5.31
CA ASP A 382 -4.01 44.54 -6.01
C ASP A 382 -4.05 44.79 -7.52
N SER A 383 -4.90 44.05 -8.23
CA SER A 383 -5.03 44.19 -9.69
C SER A 383 -5.56 45.55 -10.14
N GLU A 384 -6.14 46.32 -9.22
CA GLU A 384 -6.71 47.65 -9.47
C GLU A 384 -5.71 48.77 -9.16
N GLY A 385 -4.49 48.41 -8.70
CA GLY A 385 -3.48 49.39 -8.34
C GLY A 385 -3.63 49.97 -6.92
N SER A 386 -4.58 49.45 -6.13
CA SER A 386 -4.80 49.90 -4.75
C SER A 386 -3.89 49.15 -3.77
N ILE A 387 -3.33 49.90 -2.82
CA ILE A 387 -2.43 49.34 -1.80
C ILE A 387 -3.28 48.71 -0.71
N ARG A 388 -3.22 47.38 -0.61
CA ARG A 388 -3.96 46.64 0.42
C ARG A 388 -3.19 46.51 1.74
N PHE A 389 -1.87 46.46 1.65
CA PHE A 389 -1.03 46.22 2.82
C PHE A 389 0.39 46.73 2.57
N THR A 390 0.94 47.45 3.56
CA THR A 390 2.35 47.88 3.56
C THR A 390 3.12 46.99 4.52
N VAL A 391 4.20 46.37 4.04
CA VAL A 391 5.03 45.46 4.83
C VAL A 391 6.10 46.26 5.55
N ASP A 392 5.96 46.37 6.86
CA ASP A 392 7.03 46.88 7.72
C ASP A 392 8.06 45.75 8.00
N PRO A 393 9.36 45.97 7.78
CA PRO A 393 10.38 44.93 7.92
C PRO A 393 10.53 44.41 9.35
N ASN A 394 10.15 45.20 10.35
CA ASN A 394 10.26 44.86 11.77
C ASN A 394 8.98 44.21 12.35
N VAL A 395 7.88 44.20 11.61
CA VAL A 395 6.58 43.71 12.10
C VAL A 395 6.20 42.41 11.36
N PRO A 396 5.91 41.31 12.06
CA PRO A 396 5.52 40.06 11.41
C PRO A 396 4.19 40.22 10.68
N VAL A 397 4.14 39.81 9.40
CA VAL A 397 2.92 39.89 8.57
C VAL A 397 1.80 39.04 9.18
N PRO A 398 0.60 39.60 9.43
CA PRO A 398 -0.53 38.86 9.99
C PRO A 398 -1.01 37.74 9.06
N LEU A 399 -1.54 36.66 9.67
CA LEU A 399 -2.03 35.47 8.97
C LEU A 399 -3.47 35.65 8.45
N ASP A 400 -3.75 36.74 7.73
CA ASP A 400 -5.08 37.06 7.23
C ASP A 400 -5.20 36.83 5.71
N PRO A 401 -6.13 35.97 5.23
CA PRO A 401 -6.34 35.75 3.81
C PRO A 401 -6.68 36.99 3.00
N ALA A 402 -7.31 38.02 3.58
CA ALA A 402 -7.71 39.24 2.87
C ALA A 402 -6.53 39.98 2.22
N ILE A 403 -5.33 39.86 2.80
CA ILE A 403 -4.10 40.51 2.34
C ILE A 403 -3.65 39.99 0.97
N TRP A 404 -3.91 38.70 0.65
CA TRP A 404 -3.39 38.06 -0.56
C TRP A 404 -4.46 37.41 -1.43
N ASP A 405 -5.74 37.55 -1.10
CA ASP A 405 -6.82 36.97 -1.90
C ASP A 405 -7.00 37.74 -3.22
N GLY A 406 -7.07 37.01 -4.33
CA GLY A 406 -7.14 37.58 -5.69
C GLY A 406 -5.80 38.01 -6.30
N ILE A 407 -4.70 38.06 -5.53
CA ILE A 407 -3.38 38.51 -6.03
C ILE A 407 -2.55 37.30 -6.50
N LYS A 408 -1.86 37.44 -7.64
CA LYS A 408 -0.97 36.38 -8.17
C LYS A 408 0.18 36.15 -7.18
N VAL A 409 0.37 34.91 -6.74
CA VAL A 409 1.36 34.55 -5.70
C VAL A 409 2.78 35.04 -6.00
N LYS A 410 3.16 35.09 -7.28
CA LYS A 410 4.51 35.49 -7.71
C LYS A 410 4.78 36.99 -7.53
N THR A 411 3.75 37.84 -7.50
CA THR A 411 3.88 39.29 -7.33
C THR A 411 3.89 39.70 -5.85
N LEU A 412 3.63 38.76 -4.94
CA LEU A 412 3.63 39.04 -3.50
C LEU A 412 5.06 39.11 -2.93
N PRO A 413 5.33 40.06 -2.02
CA PRO A 413 6.53 40.11 -1.18
C PRO A 413 6.84 38.77 -0.50
N LYS A 414 8.13 38.51 -0.25
CA LYS A 414 8.58 37.22 0.32
C LYS A 414 7.97 36.95 1.71
N SER A 415 7.92 37.98 2.55
CA SER A 415 7.31 37.95 3.89
C SER A 415 5.82 37.53 3.83
N VAL A 416 5.05 38.13 2.92
CA VAL A 416 3.63 37.84 2.71
C VAL A 416 3.43 36.41 2.16
N ARG A 417 4.31 35.94 1.27
CA ARG A 417 4.29 34.54 0.79
C ARG A 417 4.55 33.53 1.91
N GLU A 418 5.36 33.87 2.91
CA GLU A 418 5.60 33.02 4.09
C GLU A 418 4.40 33.00 5.04
N ALA A 419 3.81 34.16 5.32
CA ALA A 419 2.56 34.26 6.09
C ALA A 419 1.44 33.42 5.45
N ARG A 420 1.25 33.54 4.13
CA ARG A 420 0.30 32.71 3.37
C ARG A 420 0.59 31.21 3.47
N ARG A 421 1.87 30.79 3.39
CA ARG A 421 2.25 29.38 3.55
C ARG A 421 1.90 28.85 4.94
N LYS A 422 2.20 29.62 6.00
CA LYS A 422 1.86 29.29 7.39
C LYS A 422 0.35 29.20 7.59
N TRP A 423 -0.42 30.14 7.03
CA TRP A 423 -1.89 30.10 7.08
C TRP A 423 -2.45 28.85 6.40
N MET A 424 -1.97 28.50 5.21
CA MET A 424 -2.37 27.29 4.49
C MET A 424 -2.00 26.02 5.26
N GLU A 425 -0.85 26.00 5.95
CA GLU A 425 -0.45 24.88 6.80
C GLU A 425 -1.36 24.75 8.03
N ASN A 426 -1.68 25.85 8.71
CA ASN A 426 -2.64 25.86 9.80
C ASN A 426 -4.02 25.37 9.35
N GLN A 427 -4.48 25.76 8.16
CA GLN A 427 -5.72 25.25 7.57
C GLN A 427 -5.65 23.75 7.26
N ARG A 428 -4.53 23.25 6.74
CA ARG A 428 -4.34 21.80 6.53
C ARG A 428 -4.36 21.05 7.84
N GLN A 429 -3.68 21.57 8.86
CA GLN A 429 -3.65 20.98 10.19
C GLN A 429 -5.05 20.97 10.83
N ALA A 430 -5.78 22.09 10.78
CA ALA A 430 -7.17 22.19 11.28
C ALA A 430 -8.11 21.23 10.55
N ARG A 431 -8.01 21.12 9.20
CA ARG A 431 -8.76 20.14 8.41
C ARG A 431 -8.37 18.71 8.78
N SER A 432 -7.09 18.43 9.00
CA SER A 432 -6.62 17.09 9.40
C SER A 432 -7.10 16.71 10.81
N ALA A 433 -7.09 17.65 11.75
CA ALA A 433 -7.58 17.47 13.11
C ALA A 433 -9.12 17.32 13.17
N GLY A 434 -9.85 18.03 12.31
CA GLY A 434 -11.29 17.84 12.14
C GLY A 434 -11.65 16.49 11.50
N LYS A 435 -10.80 15.99 10.58
CA LYS A 435 -11.02 14.72 9.87
C LYS A 435 -10.71 13.50 10.74
N THR A 436 -9.76 13.60 11.68
CA THR A 436 -9.49 12.53 12.65
C THR A 436 -10.59 12.42 13.71
N ARG A 437 -11.30 13.51 14.04
CA ARG A 437 -12.42 13.45 15.00
C ARG A 437 -13.75 12.96 14.42
N LYS A 438 -14.01 13.07 13.11
CA LYS A 438 -15.32 12.73 12.50
C LYS A 438 -15.41 11.40 11.74
N SER A 439 -14.34 10.62 11.54
CA SER A 439 -14.48 9.36 10.79
C SER A 439 -13.36 8.33 10.92
N ALA A 440 -12.54 8.36 11.97
CA ALA A 440 -11.32 7.57 11.99
C ALA A 440 -11.48 6.05 12.16
N ASP A 441 -12.62 5.48 12.59
CA ASP A 441 -12.65 4.02 12.84
C ASP A 441 -13.80 3.21 12.27
N ARG A 442 -14.90 3.81 11.81
CA ARG A 442 -16.00 2.99 11.28
C ARG A 442 -15.79 2.65 9.82
N SER A 443 -15.46 1.38 9.55
CA SER A 443 -15.37 0.84 8.20
C SER A 443 -16.65 1.15 7.41
N LYS A 444 -16.56 1.27 6.08
CA LYS A 444 -17.76 1.49 5.24
C LYS A 444 -18.84 0.42 5.48
N GLY A 445 -18.43 -0.80 5.85
CA GLY A 445 -19.31 -1.90 6.23
C GLY A 445 -20.07 -1.61 7.53
N GLU A 446 -19.36 -1.16 8.56
CA GLU A 446 -19.97 -0.84 9.86
C GLU A 446 -20.98 0.30 9.76
N LYS A 447 -20.65 1.38 9.03
CA LYS A 447 -21.62 2.47 8.77
C LYS A 447 -22.88 1.99 8.05
N ARG A 448 -22.73 0.98 7.19
CA ARG A 448 -23.87 0.37 6.48
C ARG A 448 -24.71 -0.49 7.42
N LEU A 449 -24.08 -1.25 8.31
CA LEU A 449 -24.76 -2.05 9.32
C LEU A 449 -25.52 -1.15 10.31
N GLU A 450 -24.88 -0.08 10.80
CA GLU A 450 -25.53 0.88 11.70
C GLU A 450 -26.75 1.54 11.06
N LYS A 451 -26.69 1.88 9.77
CA LYS A 451 -27.86 2.38 9.02
C LYS A 451 -28.97 1.34 8.91
N ILE A 452 -28.61 0.08 8.65
CA ILE A 452 -29.58 -1.03 8.58
C ILE A 452 -30.24 -1.24 9.95
N GLU A 453 -29.48 -1.19 11.04
CA GLU A 453 -29.99 -1.39 12.40
C GLU A 453 -30.88 -0.23 12.85
N LYS A 454 -30.49 1.02 12.59
CA LYS A 454 -31.33 2.19 12.86
C LYS A 454 -32.66 2.11 12.11
N LEU A 455 -32.62 1.77 10.81
CA LEU A 455 -33.84 1.63 10.01
C LEU A 455 -34.68 0.43 10.47
N CYS A 456 -34.05 -0.69 10.84
CA CYS A 456 -34.71 -1.88 11.38
C CYS A 456 -35.51 -1.55 12.64
N ILE A 457 -34.93 -0.83 13.60
CA ILE A 457 -35.62 -0.44 14.83
C ILE A 457 -36.80 0.48 14.52
N ARG A 458 -36.62 1.45 13.62
CA ARG A 458 -37.73 2.35 13.22
C ARG A 458 -38.87 1.60 12.54
N ILE A 459 -38.57 0.66 11.63
CA ILE A 459 -39.59 -0.18 10.99
C ILE A 459 -40.39 -0.93 12.05
N LEU A 460 -39.73 -1.50 13.06
CA LEU A 460 -40.40 -2.25 14.11
C LEU A 460 -41.27 -1.37 15.02
N VAL A 461 -40.79 -0.18 15.38
CA VAL A 461 -41.55 0.80 16.17
C VAL A 461 -42.79 1.28 15.40
N GLU A 462 -42.64 1.65 14.13
CA GLU A 462 -43.78 2.06 13.29
C GLU A 462 -44.74 0.90 13.00
N SER A 463 -44.21 -0.32 12.83
CA SER A 463 -45.03 -1.52 12.67
C SER A 463 -45.89 -1.81 13.91
N ARG A 464 -45.36 -1.58 15.12
CA ARG A 464 -46.16 -1.69 16.35
C ARG A 464 -47.28 -0.66 16.39
N LYS A 465 -46.99 0.60 16.05
CA LYS A 465 -47.99 1.68 16.01
C LYS A 465 -49.11 1.37 15.02
N ALA A 466 -48.77 0.85 13.84
CA ALA A 466 -49.71 0.53 12.77
C ALA A 466 -50.37 -0.87 12.88
N ARG A 467 -50.12 -1.61 13.98
CA ARG A 467 -50.58 -3.01 14.15
C ARG A 467 -50.20 -3.94 13.00
N GLY A 468 -49.05 -3.69 12.36
CA GLY A 468 -48.41 -4.58 11.40
C GLY A 468 -48.98 -4.62 9.99
N SER A 469 -49.91 -3.72 9.62
CA SER A 469 -50.45 -3.65 8.26
C SER A 469 -50.06 -2.34 7.55
N GLY A 470 -49.76 -2.44 6.25
CA GLY A 470 -49.51 -1.30 5.37
C GLY A 470 -48.05 -0.91 5.16
N THR A 471 -47.87 0.31 4.65
CA THR A 471 -46.58 0.94 4.37
C THR A 471 -46.49 2.28 5.09
N ALA A 472 -45.32 2.63 5.61
CA ALA A 472 -45.10 3.92 6.26
C ALA A 472 -43.93 4.69 5.63
N THR A 473 -43.92 6.01 5.86
CA THR A 473 -42.81 6.88 5.48
C THR A 473 -41.84 6.98 6.66
N ILE A 474 -40.62 6.48 6.50
CA ILE A 474 -39.60 6.41 7.56
C ILE A 474 -38.33 7.09 7.08
N ASP A 475 -37.88 8.15 7.75
CA ASP A 475 -36.64 8.88 7.43
C ASP A 475 -36.58 9.44 6.00
N GLY A 476 -37.72 9.86 5.47
CA GLY A 476 -37.86 10.31 4.08
C GLY A 476 -37.82 9.17 3.04
N LEU A 477 -37.86 7.91 3.48
CA LEU A 477 -38.12 6.76 2.63
C LEU A 477 -39.62 6.52 2.56
N GLU A 478 -40.21 6.72 1.39
CA GLU A 478 -41.61 6.45 1.13
C GLU A 478 -41.85 4.94 0.93
N ASN A 479 -43.06 4.48 1.25
CA ASN A 479 -43.53 3.12 0.98
C ASN A 479 -42.70 2.00 1.64
N VAL A 480 -42.23 2.22 2.87
CA VAL A 480 -41.50 1.17 3.63
C VAL A 480 -42.52 0.14 4.15
N PRO A 481 -42.43 -1.14 3.77
CA PRO A 481 -43.41 -2.14 4.18
C PRO A 481 -43.25 -2.46 5.67
N LEU A 482 -44.37 -2.44 6.39
CA LEU A 482 -44.44 -2.78 7.81
C LEU A 482 -44.52 -4.29 8.00
N ILE A 483 -44.15 -4.76 9.18
CA ILE A 483 -44.09 -6.19 9.52
C ILE A 483 -45.06 -6.46 10.66
N LYS A 484 -45.73 -7.60 10.66
CA LYS A 484 -46.54 -8.04 11.79
C LYS A 484 -45.65 -8.27 13.02
N VAL A 485 -45.86 -7.48 14.07
CA VAL A 485 -45.17 -7.60 15.35
C VAL A 485 -46.14 -8.23 16.33
N GLU A 486 -45.77 -9.38 16.88
CA GLU A 486 -46.59 -10.15 17.83
C GLU A 486 -46.22 -9.81 19.28
N ALA A 487 -45.03 -9.24 19.49
CA ALA A 487 -44.58 -8.78 20.79
C ALA A 487 -45.50 -7.69 21.37
N LYS A 488 -45.81 -7.82 22.66
CA LYS A 488 -46.57 -6.83 23.45
C LYS A 488 -45.94 -5.43 23.35
N ALA A 489 -46.77 -4.38 23.47
CA ALA A 489 -46.41 -2.99 23.18
C ALA A 489 -45.08 -2.52 23.80
N GLU A 490 -44.75 -3.00 25.01
CA GLU A 490 -43.60 -2.52 25.81
C GLU A 490 -42.44 -3.52 25.91
N GLY A 491 -42.52 -4.68 25.25
CA GLY A 491 -41.49 -5.72 25.32
C GLY A 491 -40.33 -5.52 24.32
N PRO A 492 -39.16 -6.17 24.53
CA PRO A 492 -38.13 -6.27 23.51
C PRO A 492 -38.65 -7.02 22.27
N PHE A 493 -38.13 -6.69 21.08
CA PHE A 493 -38.53 -7.35 19.84
C PHE A 493 -37.99 -8.78 19.75
N SER A 494 -38.77 -9.69 19.18
CA SER A 494 -38.33 -11.07 18.98
C SER A 494 -37.20 -11.15 17.95
N LYS A 495 -36.37 -12.19 18.04
CA LYS A 495 -35.28 -12.42 17.08
C LYS A 495 -35.81 -12.58 15.65
N GLN A 496 -37.01 -13.15 15.49
CA GLN A 496 -37.67 -13.33 14.20
C GLN A 496 -38.13 -11.99 13.62
N GLU A 497 -38.76 -11.14 14.44
CA GLU A 497 -39.18 -9.78 14.06
C GLU A 497 -37.97 -8.94 13.62
N MET A 498 -36.89 -8.96 14.41
CA MET A 498 -35.62 -8.31 14.06
C MET A 498 -35.02 -8.84 12.75
N GLY A 499 -35.13 -10.15 12.48
CA GLY A 499 -34.67 -10.78 11.25
C GLY A 499 -35.45 -10.32 10.01
N LEU A 500 -36.78 -10.27 10.12
CA LEU A 500 -37.66 -9.78 9.06
C LEU A 500 -37.42 -8.28 8.80
N ALA A 501 -37.33 -7.47 9.86
CA ALA A 501 -37.11 -6.02 9.76
C ALA A 501 -35.75 -5.68 9.15
N ARG A 502 -34.67 -6.41 9.50
CA ARG A 502 -33.37 -6.26 8.83
C ARG A 502 -33.45 -6.59 7.33
N THR A 503 -34.24 -7.59 6.95
CA THR A 503 -34.41 -7.98 5.55
C THR A 503 -35.14 -6.90 4.76
N VAL A 504 -36.20 -6.33 5.31
CA VAL A 504 -36.91 -5.18 4.74
C VAL A 504 -35.99 -3.96 4.64
N ALA A 505 -35.30 -3.59 5.73
CA ALA A 505 -34.38 -2.46 5.75
C ALA A 505 -33.28 -2.57 4.66
N ARG A 506 -32.71 -3.77 4.47
CA ARG A 506 -31.74 -4.03 3.39
C ARG A 506 -32.35 -3.86 2.00
N ARG A 507 -33.59 -4.29 1.79
CA ARG A 507 -34.30 -4.17 0.51
C ARG A 507 -34.57 -2.70 0.18
N VAL A 508 -35.08 -1.93 1.15
CA VAL A 508 -35.38 -0.50 1.01
C VAL A 508 -34.12 0.31 0.72
N LEU A 509 -33.06 0.15 1.54
CA LEU A 509 -31.79 0.86 1.30
C LEU A 509 -31.15 0.50 -0.05
N LYS A 510 -31.34 -0.75 -0.53
CA LYS A 510 -30.87 -1.16 -1.86
C LYS A 510 -31.70 -0.52 -2.97
N ALA A 511 -33.01 -0.36 -2.79
CA ALA A 511 -33.88 0.34 -3.73
C ALA A 511 -33.53 1.83 -3.81
N GLN A 512 -33.39 2.51 -2.67
CA GLN A 512 -32.94 3.91 -2.60
C GLN A 512 -31.58 4.10 -3.29
N LYS A 513 -30.62 3.20 -3.06
CA LYS A 513 -29.32 3.29 -3.74
C LYS A 513 -29.46 3.21 -5.27
N ARG A 514 -30.38 2.40 -5.78
CA ARG A 514 -30.65 2.29 -7.23
C ARG A 514 -31.27 3.57 -7.79
N THR A 515 -32.19 4.20 -7.06
CA THR A 515 -32.79 5.47 -7.47
C THR A 515 -31.76 6.60 -7.47
N ASP A 516 -30.90 6.66 -6.45
CA ASP A 516 -29.82 7.65 -6.35
C ASP A 516 -28.79 7.50 -7.47
N GLU A 517 -28.37 6.26 -7.75
CA GLU A 517 -27.44 5.96 -8.85
C GLU A 517 -28.05 6.28 -10.22
N GLY A 518 -29.36 6.06 -10.40
CA GLY A 518 -30.09 6.41 -11.61
C GLY A 518 -30.17 7.93 -11.83
N ASN A 519 -30.48 8.68 -10.78
CA ASN A 519 -30.59 10.15 -10.85
C ASN A 519 -29.22 10.84 -10.97
N GLY A 520 -28.19 10.33 -10.29
CA GLY A 520 -26.82 10.85 -10.39
C GLY A 520 -26.24 10.73 -11.80
N LYS A 521 -26.48 9.61 -12.50
CA LYS A 521 -26.08 9.44 -13.90
C LYS A 521 -26.79 10.41 -14.85
N LYS A 522 -28.08 10.71 -14.60
CA LYS A 522 -28.83 11.68 -15.42
C LYS A 522 -28.32 13.11 -15.24
N ARG A 523 -28.01 13.54 -14.00
CA ARG A 523 -27.44 14.86 -13.73
C ARG A 523 -26.06 15.05 -14.36
N GLY A 524 -25.14 14.09 -14.20
CA GLY A 524 -23.81 14.17 -14.79
C GLY A 524 -23.81 14.19 -16.34
N LYS A 525 -24.81 13.57 -16.98
CA LYS A 525 -24.94 13.61 -18.45
C LYS A 525 -25.52 14.94 -18.96
N LYS A 526 -26.37 15.62 -18.18
CA LYS A 526 -26.95 16.92 -18.56
C LYS A 526 -25.92 18.06 -18.40
N GLU A 527 -25.13 18.02 -17.32
CA GLU A 527 -24.09 19.02 -17.05
C GLU A 527 -22.92 18.93 -18.05
N LYS A 528 -22.58 17.72 -18.53
CA LYS A 528 -21.56 17.51 -19.57
C LYS A 528 -22.03 17.79 -21.00
N ARG A 529 -23.32 18.14 -21.19
CA ARG A 529 -23.88 18.62 -22.47
C ARG A 529 -23.99 20.15 -22.51
N GLN A 530 -23.84 20.82 -21.37
CA GLN A 530 -23.92 22.28 -21.24
C GLN A 530 -22.53 22.93 -21.04
N ARG A 531 -21.48 22.12 -20.90
CA ARG A 531 -20.07 22.50 -21.06
C ARG A 531 -19.55 21.85 -22.32
#